data_AF-A0A4V1SJD5-F1
#
_entry.id   AF-A0A4V1SJD5-F1
#
_cell.length_a   1.000
_cell.length_b   1.000
_cell.length_c   1.000
_cell.angle_alpha   90.00
_cell.angle_beta   90.00
_cell.angle_gamma   90.00
#
_symmetry.space_group_name_H-M   'P 1'
#
loop_
_entity.id
_entity.type
_entity.pdbx_description
1 polymer ?
#
loop_
_entity_poly.entity_id
_entity_poly.type
_entity_poly.pdbx_seq_one_letter_code
_entity_poly.pdbx_strand_id
1 'polypeptide(L)'
;MIARTIPVIVFFTGIAAAALPETDKMVEELSATHAKLPGFVATWHAEGKEKSLDLTIAMDRNTGRFASHLLATSPQGKLDARQWSPDGRVFYIDQNGSRARVDSLGAELNFFRSFGDVFLDKKVFDAFTFYCTPAMPLRPSTIELSLQIENKGRPGWTLIEPSFKTTATSDETVTLSSEKFGQVTIDRANGILLRQEIKEGEVKRVLERTSCTTEGIADEITKLTKDWSTLGAEDPEFSPWSLKFRMVFFQFVIDGIENGSGSLEKLEEKLARKDELLDYGRRALIKSKRPTGETNFWEKVLTGTRTEARKRWKEALPEGEADDDKAFAKYLAIPANRTGIRDIMADAMSADKRLAPAIASSLYGPAIDEGLVTKSAPGRIAKSSIETALCRAFLAAMLEEKMAAAWGERENMD
;
A
#
# COMPACT_ATOMS: atom_id res chain seq x y z
N MET A 1 14.52 23.43 23.00
CA MET A 1 14.12 22.43 21.99
C MET A 1 12.75 22.82 21.46
N ILE A 2 12.69 23.59 20.38
CA ILE A 2 11.43 24.02 19.77
C ILE A 2 11.07 22.96 18.73
N ALA A 3 9.82 22.48 18.80
CA ALA A 3 9.29 21.38 18.01
C ALA A 3 9.50 21.61 16.51
N ARG A 4 10.18 20.65 15.87
CA ARG A 4 10.32 20.51 14.43
C ARG A 4 8.97 20.12 13.83
N THR A 5 8.06 21.07 13.60
CA THR A 5 6.92 20.83 12.70
C THR A 5 7.39 21.08 11.26
N ILE A 6 8.27 20.19 10.81
CA ILE A 6 8.53 19.93 9.39
C ILE A 6 7.23 19.34 8.83
N PRO A 7 6.75 19.72 7.62
CA PRO A 7 5.66 19.00 7.00
C PRO A 7 6.11 17.54 6.86
N VAL A 8 5.48 16.68 7.65
CA VAL A 8 5.65 15.25 7.51
C VAL A 8 5.14 14.95 6.11
N ILE A 9 6.02 14.46 5.24
CA ILE A 9 5.60 13.77 4.01
C ILE A 9 4.90 12.50 4.50
N VAL A 10 3.60 12.62 4.76
CA VAL A 10 2.79 11.48 5.18
C VAL A 10 2.29 10.81 3.91
N PHE A 11 2.83 9.64 3.62
CA PHE A 11 2.20 8.70 2.70
C PHE A 11 0.90 8.21 3.35
N PHE A 12 -0.20 8.91 3.10
CA PHE A 12 -1.53 8.34 3.29
C PHE A 12 -1.88 7.52 2.06
N THR A 13 -1.79 6.20 2.20
CA THR A 13 -2.54 5.28 1.34
C THR A 13 -4.00 5.33 1.78
N GLY A 14 -4.71 6.39 1.39
CA GLY A 14 -6.16 6.37 1.38
C GLY A 14 -6.61 5.59 0.17
N ILE A 15 -6.68 4.25 0.25
CA ILE A 15 -7.54 3.54 -0.71
C ILE A 15 -8.95 3.73 -0.18
N ALA A 16 -9.79 4.47 -0.90
CA ALA A 16 -11.21 4.56 -0.56
C ALA A 16 -11.87 3.20 -0.77
N ALA A 17 -11.76 2.34 0.24
CA ALA A 17 -12.50 1.09 0.38
C ALA A 17 -13.67 1.23 1.38
N ALA A 18 -13.77 2.35 2.11
CA ALA A 18 -15.04 2.63 2.79
C ALA A 18 -16.08 2.90 1.69
N ALA A 19 -17.18 2.13 1.69
CA ALA A 19 -18.37 2.45 0.92
C ALA A 19 -18.62 3.95 1.09
N LEU A 20 -18.44 4.68 0.00
CA LEU A 20 -18.53 6.13 0.04
C LEU A 20 -19.92 6.44 0.59
N PRO A 21 -20.03 7.27 1.63
CA PRO A 21 -21.31 7.88 1.98
C PRO A 21 -21.98 8.40 0.71
N GLU A 22 -23.31 8.50 0.69
CA GLU A 22 -24.05 9.14 -0.42
C GLU A 22 -23.30 10.42 -0.80
N THR A 23 -22.60 10.34 -1.93
CA THR A 23 -21.68 11.37 -2.35
C THR A 23 -22.51 12.32 -3.18
N ASP A 24 -22.34 13.62 -2.96
CA ASP A 24 -23.04 14.62 -3.76
C ASP A 24 -22.87 14.29 -5.25
N LYS A 25 -23.97 14.23 -6.01
CA LYS A 25 -23.97 13.87 -7.44
C LYS A 25 -22.95 14.70 -8.24
N MET A 26 -22.72 15.95 -7.83
CA MET A 26 -21.73 16.82 -8.45
C MET A 26 -20.29 16.30 -8.25
N VAL A 27 -19.99 15.71 -7.11
CA VAL A 27 -18.68 15.09 -6.83
C VAL A 27 -18.45 13.90 -7.76
N GLU A 28 -19.48 13.10 -8.03
CA GLU A 28 -19.40 11.99 -8.98
C GLU A 28 -19.19 12.48 -10.43
N GLU A 29 -19.91 13.53 -10.85
CA GLU A 29 -19.77 14.15 -12.18
C GLU A 29 -18.35 14.72 -12.40
N LEU A 30 -17.81 15.44 -11.41
CA LEU A 30 -16.45 15.98 -11.45
C LEU A 30 -15.41 14.85 -11.46
N SER A 31 -15.62 13.79 -10.67
CA SER A 31 -14.75 12.62 -10.66
C SER A 31 -14.72 11.93 -12.02
N ALA A 32 -15.89 11.74 -12.65
CA ALA A 32 -16.00 11.15 -13.97
C ALA A 32 -15.36 12.02 -15.06
N THR A 33 -15.37 13.34 -14.89
CA THR A 33 -14.68 14.27 -15.80
C THR A 33 -13.16 14.14 -15.66
N HIS A 34 -12.64 14.18 -14.44
CA HIS A 34 -11.21 13.98 -14.17
C HIS A 34 -10.71 12.61 -14.63
N ALA A 35 -11.51 11.56 -14.51
CA ALA A 35 -11.18 10.20 -14.94
C ALA A 35 -10.90 10.09 -16.45
N LYS A 36 -11.42 11.01 -17.27
CA LYS A 36 -11.19 11.02 -18.73
C LYS A 36 -9.83 11.60 -19.14
N LEU A 37 -9.14 12.28 -18.23
CA LEU A 37 -7.85 12.89 -18.54
C LEU A 37 -6.75 11.82 -18.74
N PRO A 38 -5.91 11.93 -19.78
CA PRO A 38 -4.74 11.07 -19.93
C PRO A 38 -3.63 11.40 -18.92
N GLY A 39 -3.72 12.57 -18.28
CA GLY A 39 -2.73 13.09 -17.35
C GLY A 39 -2.88 14.60 -17.17
N PHE A 40 -2.09 15.19 -16.29
CA PHE A 40 -2.01 16.64 -16.14
C PHE A 40 -0.68 17.05 -15.50
N VAL A 41 -0.29 18.31 -15.72
CA VAL A 41 0.70 19.01 -14.90
C VAL A 41 0.05 20.30 -14.41
N ALA A 42 -0.02 20.47 -13.09
CA ALA A 42 -0.63 21.63 -12.47
C ALA A 42 0.26 22.17 -11.34
N THR A 43 0.26 23.49 -11.20
CA THR A 43 1.01 24.18 -10.15
C THR A 43 0.06 25.01 -9.32
N TRP A 44 0.22 24.96 -8.01
CA TRP A 44 -0.50 25.77 -7.04
C TRP A 44 0.47 26.64 -6.26
N HIS A 45 0.01 27.83 -5.91
CA HIS A 45 0.75 28.81 -5.15
C HIS A 45 -0.04 29.23 -3.91
N ALA A 46 0.66 29.41 -2.80
CA ALA A 46 0.14 30.04 -1.59
C ALA A 46 1.15 31.07 -1.06
N GLU A 47 0.64 32.25 -0.72
CA GLU A 47 1.42 33.35 -0.17
C GLU A 47 0.93 33.68 1.24
N GLY A 48 1.87 33.92 2.15
CA GLY A 48 1.65 34.42 3.50
C GLY A 48 2.68 35.48 3.84
N LYS A 49 2.55 36.09 5.03
CA LYS A 49 3.50 37.11 5.48
C LYS A 49 4.92 36.53 5.58
N GLU A 50 5.79 36.91 4.64
CA GLU A 50 7.17 36.43 4.47
C GLU A 50 7.31 34.92 4.17
N LYS A 51 6.22 34.29 3.70
CA LYS A 51 6.19 32.86 3.42
C LYS A 51 5.55 32.62 2.07
N SER A 52 6.15 31.74 1.28
CA SER A 52 5.60 31.34 0.01
C SER A 52 5.66 29.82 -0.14
N LEU A 53 4.78 29.29 -0.96
CA LEU A 53 4.72 27.88 -1.27
C LEU A 53 4.29 27.69 -2.70
N ASP A 54 5.09 26.94 -3.45
CA ASP A 54 4.75 26.42 -4.77
C ASP A 54 4.67 24.90 -4.69
N LEU A 55 3.58 24.33 -5.19
CA LEU A 55 3.43 22.90 -5.38
C LEU A 55 3.16 22.61 -6.84
N THR A 56 3.99 21.80 -7.47
CA THR A 56 3.71 21.22 -8.78
C THR A 56 3.36 19.74 -8.62
N ILE A 57 2.28 19.31 -9.28
CA ILE A 57 1.90 17.91 -9.44
C ILE A 57 1.84 17.60 -10.93
N ALA A 58 2.46 16.50 -11.31
CA ALA A 58 2.45 15.97 -12.64
C ALA A 58 2.12 14.48 -12.62
N MET A 59 1.24 14.03 -13.51
CA MET A 59 0.86 12.62 -13.64
C MET A 59 0.54 12.31 -15.11
N ASP A 60 1.14 11.25 -15.63
CA ASP A 60 0.80 10.62 -16.90
C ASP A 60 0.18 9.25 -16.61
N ARG A 61 -1.11 9.11 -16.90
CA ARG A 61 -1.85 7.88 -16.63
C ARG A 61 -1.49 6.75 -17.58
N ASN A 62 -1.06 7.07 -18.79
CA ASN A 62 -0.76 6.04 -19.79
C ASN A 62 0.52 5.28 -19.42
N THR A 63 1.49 5.97 -18.82
CA THR A 63 2.78 5.39 -18.43
C THR A 63 2.89 5.10 -16.94
N GLY A 64 2.02 5.67 -16.11
CA GLY A 64 2.12 5.62 -14.65
C GLY A 64 3.20 6.53 -14.08
N ARG A 65 3.83 7.37 -14.91
CA ARG A 65 4.79 8.38 -14.47
C ARG A 65 4.09 9.42 -13.62
N PHE A 66 4.73 9.83 -12.54
CA PHE A 66 4.29 10.98 -11.77
C PHE A 66 5.49 11.73 -11.20
N ALA A 67 5.26 12.99 -10.89
CA ALA A 67 6.20 13.83 -10.17
C ALA A 67 5.43 14.80 -9.27
N SER A 68 5.95 15.08 -8.09
CA SER A 68 5.53 16.19 -7.24
C SER A 68 6.74 16.97 -6.77
N HIS A 69 6.60 18.29 -6.70
CA HIS A 69 7.65 19.19 -6.24
C HIS A 69 7.03 20.26 -5.36
N LEU A 70 7.43 20.27 -4.09
CA LEU A 70 7.07 21.25 -3.11
C LEU A 70 8.25 22.15 -2.81
N LEU A 71 8.06 23.43 -3.06
CA LEU A 71 8.99 24.48 -2.71
C LEU A 71 8.32 25.39 -1.69
N ALA A 72 8.81 25.41 -0.45
CA ALA A 72 8.31 26.33 0.56
C ALA A 72 9.43 27.23 1.09
N THR A 73 9.15 28.51 1.21
CA THR A 73 10.09 29.51 1.74
C THR A 73 9.48 30.17 2.97
N SER A 74 10.32 30.42 3.98
CA SER A 74 9.95 31.11 5.21
C SER A 74 11.16 31.84 5.80
N PRO A 75 10.99 32.73 6.80
CA PRO A 75 12.13 33.32 7.51
C PRO A 75 13.01 32.27 8.21
N GLN A 76 12.47 31.08 8.48
CA GLN A 76 13.17 29.96 9.10
C GLN A 76 13.98 29.13 8.11
N GLY A 77 13.83 29.36 6.80
CA GLY A 77 14.56 28.67 5.75
C GLY A 77 13.66 28.16 4.62
N LYS A 78 14.29 27.36 3.75
CA LYS A 78 13.70 26.77 2.56
C LYS A 78 13.48 25.27 2.74
N LEU A 79 12.35 24.78 2.26
CA LEU A 79 12.05 23.37 2.06
C LEU A 79 11.93 23.10 0.56
N ASP A 80 12.68 22.11 0.11
CA ASP A 80 12.58 21.53 -1.23
C ASP A 80 12.31 20.03 -1.05
N ALA A 81 11.11 19.60 -1.41
CA ALA A 81 10.69 18.21 -1.33
C ALA A 81 10.16 17.73 -2.67
N ARG A 82 10.63 16.56 -3.10
CA ARG A 82 10.32 15.99 -4.42
C ARG A 82 9.90 14.54 -4.25
N GLN A 83 8.93 14.13 -5.06
CA GLN A 83 8.61 12.71 -5.22
C GLN A 83 8.46 12.43 -6.70
N TRP A 84 8.97 11.31 -7.18
CA TRP A 84 8.76 10.94 -8.58
C TRP A 84 8.84 9.45 -8.79
N SER A 85 8.20 9.02 -9.88
CA SER A 85 8.44 7.72 -10.46
C SER A 85 8.63 7.84 -11.97
N PRO A 86 9.78 7.39 -12.51
CA PRO A 86 10.07 7.46 -13.94
C PRO A 86 9.30 6.42 -14.77
N ASP A 87 8.73 5.40 -14.13
CA ASP A 87 8.12 4.23 -14.77
C ASP A 87 6.87 3.68 -14.06
N GLY A 88 6.41 4.37 -13.00
CA GLY A 88 5.31 3.93 -12.14
C GLY A 88 5.61 2.71 -11.26
N ARG A 89 6.88 2.26 -11.20
CA ARG A 89 7.30 1.06 -10.45
C ARG A 89 8.25 1.40 -9.32
N VAL A 90 9.25 2.23 -9.59
CA VAL A 90 10.19 2.68 -8.56
C VAL A 90 9.85 4.09 -8.15
N PHE A 91 9.76 4.32 -6.85
CA PHE A 91 9.37 5.60 -6.27
C PHE A 91 10.58 6.21 -5.58
N TYR A 92 10.81 7.49 -5.82
CA TYR A 92 11.89 8.26 -5.20
C TYR A 92 11.32 9.40 -4.39
N ILE A 93 11.98 9.70 -3.29
CA ILE A 93 11.67 10.83 -2.42
C ILE A 93 12.98 11.56 -2.18
N ASP A 94 12.99 12.87 -2.38
CA ASP A 94 14.08 13.74 -1.96
C ASP A 94 13.51 14.80 -1.02
N GLN A 95 14.14 14.99 0.13
CA GLN A 95 13.88 16.14 0.98
C GLN A 95 15.20 16.83 1.33
N ASN A 96 15.38 18.06 0.85
CA ASN A 96 16.58 18.87 1.05
C ASN A 96 17.89 18.11 0.78
N GLY A 97 17.91 17.25 -0.25
CA GLY A 97 19.06 16.44 -0.67
C GLY A 97 19.15 15.06 -0.03
N SER A 98 18.33 14.77 0.99
CA SER A 98 18.20 13.42 1.59
C SER A 98 17.28 12.58 0.71
N ARG A 99 17.85 11.54 0.09
CA ARG A 99 17.16 10.72 -0.91
C ARG A 99 16.80 9.34 -0.39
N ALA A 100 15.59 8.92 -0.70
CA ALA A 100 15.07 7.58 -0.44
C ALA A 100 14.49 6.98 -1.72
N ARG A 101 14.63 5.66 -1.86
CA ARG A 101 14.05 4.84 -2.92
C ARG A 101 13.07 3.86 -2.28
N VAL A 102 11.83 3.80 -2.77
CA VAL A 102 10.80 2.92 -2.23
C VAL A 102 10.50 1.82 -3.25
N ASP A 103 11.30 0.76 -3.21
CA ASP A 103 11.12 -0.42 -4.07
C ASP A 103 9.95 -1.30 -3.64
N SER A 104 9.68 -1.32 -2.34
CA SER A 104 8.64 -2.14 -1.75
C SER A 104 7.27 -1.85 -2.36
N LEU A 105 6.94 -0.58 -2.62
CA LEU A 105 5.64 -0.20 -3.17
C LEU A 105 5.42 -0.76 -4.58
N GLY A 106 6.41 -0.69 -5.48
CA GLY A 106 6.30 -1.28 -6.82
C GLY A 106 6.06 -2.79 -6.79
N ALA A 107 6.73 -3.49 -5.87
CA ALA A 107 6.51 -4.91 -5.67
C ALA A 107 5.09 -5.22 -5.14
N GLU A 108 4.58 -4.41 -4.21
CA GLU A 108 3.19 -4.53 -3.73
C GLU A 108 2.18 -4.29 -4.86
N LEU A 109 2.40 -3.27 -5.69
CA LEU A 109 1.56 -2.95 -6.83
C LEU A 109 1.51 -4.09 -7.84
N ASN A 110 2.65 -4.71 -8.13
CA ASN A 110 2.72 -5.87 -9.02
C ASN A 110 2.04 -7.09 -8.41
N PHE A 111 2.23 -7.33 -7.10
CA PHE A 111 1.52 -8.37 -6.37
C PHE A 111 0.01 -8.17 -6.49
N PHE A 112 -0.49 -6.97 -6.20
CA PHE A 112 -1.92 -6.64 -6.33
C PHE A 112 -2.44 -6.77 -7.74
N ARG A 113 -1.64 -6.39 -8.75
CA ARG A 113 -2.03 -6.61 -10.14
C ARG A 113 -2.19 -8.11 -10.42
N SER A 114 -1.17 -8.90 -10.12
CA SER A 114 -1.19 -10.35 -10.33
C SER A 114 -2.25 -11.10 -9.52
N PHE A 115 -2.64 -10.56 -8.37
CA PHE A 115 -3.63 -11.13 -7.48
C PHE A 115 -5.05 -10.70 -7.90
N GLY A 116 -5.26 -9.41 -8.17
CA GLY A 116 -6.52 -8.77 -8.54
C GLY A 116 -7.09 -9.21 -9.90
N ASP A 117 -6.22 -9.43 -10.89
CA ASP A 117 -6.57 -9.82 -12.26
C ASP A 117 -7.44 -11.09 -12.33
N VAL A 118 -7.37 -11.93 -11.30
CA VAL A 118 -7.96 -13.26 -11.31
C VAL A 118 -9.40 -13.26 -10.77
N PHE A 119 -9.71 -12.50 -9.72
CA PHE A 119 -11.01 -12.59 -9.02
C PHE A 119 -11.93 -11.38 -9.22
N LEU A 120 -11.42 -10.24 -9.67
CA LEU A 120 -12.23 -9.09 -10.04
C LEU A 120 -12.67 -9.23 -11.50
N ASP A 121 -13.85 -8.69 -11.83
CA ASP A 121 -14.17 -8.46 -13.25
C ASP A 121 -13.06 -7.60 -13.87
N LYS A 122 -12.61 -7.95 -15.09
CA LYS A 122 -11.56 -7.21 -15.80
C LYS A 122 -11.87 -5.72 -15.90
N LYS A 123 -13.15 -5.33 -16.00
CA LYS A 123 -13.52 -3.90 -15.98
C LYS A 123 -13.28 -3.23 -14.62
N VAL A 124 -13.46 -3.97 -13.53
CA VAL A 124 -13.19 -3.52 -12.16
C VAL A 124 -11.68 -3.48 -11.93
N PHE A 125 -10.94 -4.45 -12.46
CA PHE A 125 -9.49 -4.50 -12.37
C PHE A 125 -8.75 -3.48 -13.28
N ASP A 126 -9.21 -3.24 -14.50
CA ASP A 126 -8.65 -2.20 -15.38
C ASP A 126 -8.91 -0.80 -14.80
N ALA A 127 -10.01 -0.63 -14.04
CA ALA A 127 -10.26 0.55 -13.21
C ALA A 127 -9.31 0.69 -12.00
N PHE A 128 -8.53 -0.37 -11.70
CA PHE A 128 -7.50 -0.46 -10.65
C PHE A 128 -6.10 -0.08 -11.15
N THR A 129 -6.01 0.78 -12.16
CA THR A 129 -4.72 1.38 -12.46
C THR A 129 -4.30 2.21 -11.25
N PHE A 130 -3.32 1.70 -10.51
CA PHE A 130 -2.71 2.33 -9.35
C PHE A 130 -2.05 3.63 -9.79
N TYR A 131 -2.84 4.70 -9.87
CA TYR A 131 -2.31 6.03 -10.02
C TYR A 131 -1.87 6.47 -8.66
N CYS A 132 -0.57 6.71 -8.56
CA CYS A 132 0.01 7.48 -7.49
C CYS A 132 -0.28 8.95 -7.76
N THR A 133 -1.47 9.40 -7.34
CA THR A 133 -1.84 10.81 -7.39
C THR A 133 -1.26 11.47 -6.14
N PRO A 134 -0.31 12.41 -6.27
CA PRO A 134 -0.04 13.29 -5.16
C PRO A 134 -1.32 14.07 -4.88
N ALA A 135 -1.88 13.91 -3.70
CA ALA A 135 -3.03 14.67 -3.26
C ALA A 135 -2.62 15.76 -2.29
N MET A 136 -3.42 16.81 -2.29
CA MET A 136 -3.12 18.05 -1.61
C MET A 136 -4.36 18.54 -0.86
N PRO A 137 -4.49 18.18 0.42
CA PRO A 137 -5.21 19.02 1.34
C PRO A 137 -4.24 20.05 1.94
N LEU A 138 -4.52 21.33 1.70
CA LEU A 138 -4.26 22.32 2.74
C LEU A 138 -4.96 21.82 4.01
N ARG A 139 -4.25 21.84 5.13
CA ARG A 139 -4.78 21.61 6.47
C ARG A 139 -4.57 22.88 7.30
N PRO A 140 -5.26 23.04 8.44
CA PRO A 140 -5.15 24.24 9.26
C PRO A 140 -3.69 24.64 9.56
N SER A 141 -2.82 23.66 9.86
CA SER A 141 -1.42 23.92 10.21
C SER A 141 -0.38 23.38 9.22
N THR A 142 -0.76 22.62 8.18
CA THR A 142 0.17 21.87 7.32
C THR A 142 -0.31 21.80 5.87
N ILE A 143 0.60 21.48 4.94
CA ILE A 143 0.24 20.91 3.64
C ILE A 143 0.59 19.44 3.69
N GLU A 144 -0.37 18.61 3.31
CA GLU A 144 -0.14 17.19 3.16
C GLU A 144 0.11 16.86 1.69
N LEU A 145 1.15 16.09 1.44
CA LEU A 145 1.43 15.46 0.15
C LEU A 145 1.34 13.96 0.34
N SER A 146 0.24 13.39 -0.15
CA SER A 146 0.01 11.96 -0.04
C SER A 146 0.08 11.31 -1.41
N LEU A 147 0.77 10.18 -1.48
CA LEU A 147 0.68 9.28 -2.62
C LEU A 147 -0.61 8.47 -2.48
N GLN A 148 -1.65 8.85 -3.20
CA GLN A 148 -2.91 8.15 -3.15
C GLN A 148 -2.91 7.02 -4.16
N ILE A 149 -3.69 5.98 -3.87
CA ILE A 149 -3.88 4.84 -4.74
C ILE A 149 -5.37 4.71 -4.95
N GLU A 150 -5.79 5.04 -6.16
CA GLU A 150 -7.19 5.31 -6.44
C GLU A 150 -7.80 4.29 -7.40
N ASN A 151 -9.05 3.95 -7.14
CA ASN A 151 -9.95 3.31 -8.09
C ASN A 151 -10.65 4.41 -8.90
N LYS A 152 -10.68 4.29 -10.23
CA LYS A 152 -11.36 5.19 -11.19
C LYS A 152 -10.71 6.56 -11.45
N GLY A 153 -9.43 6.76 -11.12
CA GLY A 153 -8.74 8.02 -11.44
C GLY A 153 -9.47 9.24 -10.91
N ARG A 154 -9.99 9.16 -9.67
CA ARG A 154 -10.64 10.31 -9.05
C ARG A 154 -9.58 11.39 -8.80
N PRO A 155 -9.99 12.64 -8.62
CA PRO A 155 -9.06 13.68 -8.25
C PRO A 155 -8.80 13.60 -6.75
N GLY A 156 -7.55 13.86 -6.36
CA GLY A 156 -7.10 13.68 -4.97
C GLY A 156 -7.88 14.48 -3.92
N TRP A 157 -8.68 15.49 -4.32
CA TRP A 157 -9.57 16.22 -3.42
C TRP A 157 -10.85 15.45 -3.02
N THR A 158 -11.26 14.45 -3.78
CA THR A 158 -12.50 13.67 -3.52
C THR A 158 -12.33 12.62 -2.43
N LEU A 159 -11.11 12.16 -2.19
CA LEU A 159 -10.78 11.14 -1.20
C LEU A 159 -10.62 11.70 0.22
N ILE A 160 -10.65 13.01 0.32
CA ILE A 160 -10.21 13.74 1.50
C ILE A 160 -11.38 13.92 2.49
N GLU A 161 -12.63 14.01 2.01
CA GLU A 161 -13.80 14.17 2.89
C GLU A 161 -15.14 13.83 2.19
N PRO A 162 -15.83 12.73 2.56
CA PRO A 162 -17.13 12.42 1.97
C PRO A 162 -18.24 13.40 2.38
N SER A 163 -18.03 14.26 3.37
CA SER A 163 -19.01 15.28 3.79
C SER A 163 -18.99 16.58 2.97
N PHE A 164 -18.22 16.67 1.89
CA PHE A 164 -18.27 17.83 0.99
C PHE A 164 -19.71 18.06 0.48
N LYS A 165 -20.19 19.29 0.65
CA LYS A 165 -21.49 19.74 0.11
C LYS A 165 -21.27 20.79 -0.96
N THR A 166 -22.00 20.69 -2.06
CA THR A 166 -22.01 21.74 -3.08
C THR A 166 -22.61 23.02 -2.49
N THR A 167 -21.86 24.12 -2.55
CA THR A 167 -22.30 25.44 -2.06
C THR A 167 -22.54 26.44 -3.17
N ALA A 168 -21.88 26.28 -4.32
CA ALA A 168 -22.10 27.10 -5.50
C ALA A 168 -21.69 26.36 -6.77
N THR A 169 -22.36 26.65 -7.87
CA THR A 169 -22.06 26.10 -9.20
C THR A 169 -22.18 27.20 -10.25
N SER A 170 -21.23 27.23 -11.18
CA SER A 170 -21.30 28.01 -12.42
C SER A 170 -21.04 27.10 -13.61
N ASP A 171 -21.06 27.67 -14.84
CA ASP A 171 -20.74 26.91 -16.05
C ASP A 171 -19.29 26.41 -16.06
N GLU A 172 -18.38 27.14 -15.40
CA GLU A 172 -16.94 26.87 -15.39
C GLU A 172 -16.45 26.18 -14.12
N THR A 173 -17.14 26.37 -12.98
CA THR A 173 -16.63 25.94 -11.67
C THR A 173 -17.70 25.32 -10.78
N VAL A 174 -17.26 24.45 -9.87
CA VAL A 174 -18.06 23.96 -8.74
C VAL A 174 -17.34 24.30 -7.47
N THR A 175 -18.05 24.84 -6.49
CA THR A 175 -17.54 25.09 -5.15
C THR A 175 -18.17 24.12 -4.17
N LEU A 176 -17.33 23.42 -3.42
CA LEU A 176 -17.71 22.49 -2.36
C LEU A 176 -17.18 23.02 -1.01
N SER A 177 -17.83 22.66 0.08
CA SER A 177 -17.40 23.00 1.43
C SER A 177 -17.45 21.81 2.37
N SER A 178 -16.47 21.69 3.26
CA SER A 178 -16.47 20.77 4.40
C SER A 178 -15.86 21.43 5.63
N GLU A 179 -16.21 20.92 6.82
CA GLU A 179 -15.65 21.44 8.08
C GLU A 179 -14.14 21.22 8.17
N LYS A 180 -13.65 20.09 7.66
CA LYS A 180 -12.26 19.67 7.81
C LYS A 180 -11.31 20.32 6.80
N PHE A 181 -11.78 20.60 5.58
CA PHE A 181 -10.93 21.10 4.49
C PHE A 181 -11.36 22.45 3.94
N GLY A 182 -12.33 23.09 4.58
CA GLY A 182 -12.85 24.38 4.18
C GLY A 182 -13.51 24.34 2.82
N GLN A 183 -13.32 25.41 2.05
CA GLN A 183 -13.93 25.59 0.75
C GLN A 183 -12.96 25.20 -0.37
N VAL A 184 -13.42 24.38 -1.31
CA VAL A 184 -12.67 24.02 -2.52
C VAL A 184 -13.45 24.45 -3.75
N THR A 185 -12.75 25.03 -4.72
CA THR A 185 -13.30 25.38 -6.04
C THR A 185 -12.62 24.51 -7.08
N ILE A 186 -13.42 23.81 -7.88
CA ILE A 186 -12.99 22.82 -8.87
C ILE A 186 -13.34 23.33 -10.26
N ASP A 187 -12.41 23.14 -11.20
CA ASP A 187 -12.62 23.40 -12.63
C ASP A 187 -13.54 22.32 -13.22
N ARG A 188 -14.68 22.71 -13.79
CA ARG A 188 -15.64 21.76 -14.38
C ARG A 188 -15.12 21.09 -15.63
N ALA A 189 -14.19 21.71 -16.37
CA ALA A 189 -13.71 21.18 -17.64
C ALA A 189 -12.81 19.95 -17.46
N ASN A 190 -12.06 19.88 -16.35
CA ASN A 190 -11.07 18.84 -16.09
C ASN A 190 -11.16 18.20 -14.70
N GLY A 191 -11.98 18.73 -13.78
CA GLY A 191 -12.15 18.20 -12.43
C GLY A 191 -10.94 18.43 -11.52
N ILE A 192 -10.00 19.30 -11.90
CA ILE A 192 -8.79 19.63 -11.11
C ILE A 192 -9.09 20.82 -10.19
N LEU A 193 -8.54 20.79 -8.98
CA LEU A 193 -8.67 21.84 -7.98
C LEU A 193 -8.14 23.18 -8.50
N LEU A 194 -8.98 24.21 -8.54
CA LEU A 194 -8.59 25.60 -8.82
C LEU A 194 -8.10 26.30 -7.57
N ARG A 195 -8.82 26.15 -6.47
CA ARG A 195 -8.59 26.94 -5.26
C ARG A 195 -9.04 26.17 -4.03
N GLN A 196 -8.25 26.22 -2.97
CA GLN A 196 -8.66 25.78 -1.64
C GLN A 196 -8.49 26.93 -0.65
N GLU A 197 -9.50 27.11 0.20
CA GLU A 197 -9.52 28.10 1.27
C GLU A 197 -9.86 27.45 2.60
N ILE A 198 -9.00 27.64 3.61
CA ILE A 198 -9.23 27.20 4.99
C ILE A 198 -9.17 28.40 5.92
N LYS A 199 -10.07 28.42 6.90
CA LYS A 199 -10.07 29.39 7.99
C LYS A 199 -9.81 28.67 9.30
N GLU A 200 -8.81 29.15 10.04
CA GLU A 200 -8.51 28.72 11.41
C GLU A 200 -8.49 29.97 12.29
N GLY A 201 -9.57 30.18 13.06
CA GLY A 201 -9.80 31.46 13.75
C GLY A 201 -9.90 32.62 12.75
N GLU A 202 -9.07 33.66 12.95
CA GLU A 202 -9.00 34.82 12.05
C GLU A 202 -8.04 34.60 10.86
N VAL A 203 -7.26 33.52 10.86
CA VAL A 203 -6.26 33.28 9.82
C VAL A 203 -6.91 32.56 8.65
N LYS A 204 -6.91 33.23 7.50
CA LYS A 204 -7.29 32.66 6.20
C LYS A 204 -6.05 32.20 5.44
N ARG A 205 -6.08 30.96 4.97
CA ARG A 205 -5.04 30.39 4.11
C ARG A 205 -5.66 30.01 2.78
N VAL A 206 -4.98 30.35 1.69
CA VAL A 206 -5.44 30.13 0.32
C VAL A 206 -4.34 29.46 -0.47
N LEU A 207 -4.74 28.46 -1.25
CA LEU A 207 -3.89 27.77 -2.21
C LEU A 207 -4.58 27.81 -3.56
N GLU A 208 -3.92 28.36 -4.57
CA GLU A 208 -4.55 28.72 -5.84
C GLU A 208 -3.74 28.20 -7.02
N ARG A 209 -4.42 27.59 -7.98
CA ARG A 209 -3.81 27.00 -9.17
C ARG A 209 -3.34 28.11 -10.10
N THR A 210 -2.04 28.19 -10.34
CA THR A 210 -1.43 29.21 -11.21
C THR A 210 -1.23 28.70 -12.64
N SER A 211 -1.09 27.38 -12.82
CA SER A 211 -0.98 26.77 -14.15
C SER A 211 -1.58 25.38 -14.19
N CYS A 212 -2.08 24.97 -15.35
CA CYS A 212 -2.55 23.61 -15.62
C CYS A 212 -2.38 23.30 -17.11
N THR A 213 -1.78 22.16 -17.44
CA THR A 213 -1.76 21.60 -18.79
C THR A 213 -2.24 20.15 -18.76
N THR A 214 -3.03 19.77 -19.76
CA THR A 214 -3.52 18.41 -20.00
C THR A 214 -2.95 17.79 -21.28
N GLU A 215 -2.06 18.52 -21.97
CA GLU A 215 -1.41 18.13 -23.23
C GLU A 215 0.11 18.02 -23.05
N GLY A 216 0.77 17.17 -23.84
CA GLY A 216 2.23 17.03 -23.81
C GLY A 216 2.80 16.52 -22.47
N ILE A 217 2.00 15.81 -21.67
CA ILE A 217 2.29 15.49 -20.26
C ILE A 217 3.62 14.77 -20.07
N ALA A 218 3.95 13.81 -20.93
CA ALA A 218 5.20 13.04 -20.82
C ALA A 218 6.44 13.95 -20.95
N ASP A 219 6.39 14.95 -21.83
CA ASP A 219 7.47 15.91 -22.02
C ASP A 219 7.56 16.87 -20.85
N GLU A 220 6.42 17.33 -20.31
CA GLU A 220 6.38 18.20 -19.13
C GLU A 220 6.91 17.50 -17.87
N ILE A 221 6.57 16.22 -17.65
CA ILE A 221 7.17 15.41 -16.57
C ILE A 221 8.68 15.27 -16.78
N THR A 222 9.12 15.03 -18.02
CA THR A 222 10.55 14.89 -18.33
C THR A 222 11.30 16.19 -18.06
N LYS A 223 10.73 17.35 -18.42
CA LYS A 223 11.30 18.67 -18.10
C LYS A 223 11.37 18.91 -16.59
N LEU A 224 10.28 18.62 -15.87
CA LEU A 224 10.19 18.80 -14.42
C LEU A 224 11.22 17.95 -13.66
N THR A 225 11.43 16.72 -14.10
CA THR A 225 12.28 15.72 -13.41
C THR A 225 13.72 15.66 -13.94
N LYS A 226 14.07 16.45 -14.97
CA LYS A 226 15.35 16.36 -15.70
C LYS A 226 16.59 16.33 -14.80
N ASP A 227 16.58 17.13 -13.73
CA ASP A 227 17.73 17.30 -12.83
C ASP A 227 17.54 16.56 -11.49
N TRP A 228 16.55 15.68 -11.38
CA TRP A 228 16.25 14.95 -10.15
C TRP A 228 17.02 13.62 -10.14
N SER A 229 18.13 13.60 -9.40
CA SER A 229 19.01 12.43 -9.34
C SER A 229 18.42 11.30 -8.49
N THR A 230 18.56 10.08 -8.98
CA THR A 230 18.25 8.83 -8.25
C THR A 230 19.49 8.26 -7.54
N LEU A 231 20.68 8.82 -7.78
CA LEU A 231 21.93 8.34 -7.18
C LEU A 231 21.91 8.54 -5.66
N GLY A 232 22.44 7.58 -4.90
CA GLY A 232 22.51 7.66 -3.43
C GLY A 232 21.16 7.55 -2.72
N ALA A 233 20.08 7.20 -3.43
CA ALA A 233 18.81 6.88 -2.80
C ALA A 233 18.89 5.51 -2.12
N GLU A 234 18.69 5.49 -0.80
CA GLU A 234 18.65 4.25 -0.01
C GLU A 234 17.21 3.77 0.14
N ASP A 235 17.00 2.46 0.33
CA ASP A 235 15.68 1.93 0.70
C ASP A 235 15.52 2.09 2.21
N PRO A 236 14.78 3.12 2.70
CA PRO A 236 14.48 3.20 4.12
C PRO A 236 13.78 1.90 4.53
N GLU A 237 14.07 1.35 5.71
CA GLU A 237 13.34 0.20 6.27
C GLU A 237 11.84 0.57 6.42
N PHE A 238 11.06 0.47 5.35
CA PHE A 238 9.72 1.05 5.20
C PHE A 238 8.64 0.11 5.78
N SER A 239 8.92 -0.42 6.98
CA SER A 239 8.22 -1.51 7.66
C SER A 239 6.73 -1.26 7.95
N PRO A 240 6.26 -0.07 8.39
CA PRO A 240 4.84 0.11 8.74
C PRO A 240 3.89 0.34 7.54
N TRP A 241 4.42 0.73 6.37
CA TRP A 241 3.60 1.31 5.29
C TRP A 241 3.13 0.29 4.26
N SER A 242 3.99 -0.65 3.86
CA SER A 242 3.59 -1.76 2.98
C SER A 242 2.50 -2.62 3.64
N LEU A 243 2.54 -2.72 4.97
CA LEU A 243 1.54 -3.44 5.77
C LEU A 243 0.16 -2.80 5.69
N LYS A 244 0.08 -1.46 5.80
CA LYS A 244 -1.17 -0.71 5.60
C LYS A 244 -1.71 -0.90 4.19
N PHE A 245 -0.83 -0.82 3.20
CA PHE A 245 -1.21 -0.92 1.80
C PHE A 245 -1.90 -2.25 1.46
N ARG A 246 -1.39 -3.35 2.02
CA ARG A 246 -1.95 -4.71 1.91
C ARG A 246 -3.32 -4.85 2.56
N MET A 247 -3.51 -4.29 3.75
CA MET A 247 -4.80 -4.32 4.43
C MET A 247 -5.89 -3.68 3.58
N VAL A 248 -5.61 -2.53 2.97
CA VAL A 248 -6.66 -1.86 2.20
C VAL A 248 -6.94 -2.56 0.87
N PHE A 249 -5.95 -3.23 0.27
CA PHE A 249 -6.20 -4.11 -0.87
C PHE A 249 -7.12 -5.29 -0.49
N PHE A 250 -6.87 -5.97 0.63
CA PHE A 250 -7.73 -7.07 1.07
C PHE A 250 -9.14 -6.60 1.45
N GLN A 251 -9.27 -5.39 2.03
CA GLN A 251 -10.59 -4.80 2.26
C GLN A 251 -11.33 -4.62 0.94
N PHE A 252 -10.64 -4.11 -0.09
CA PHE A 252 -11.24 -3.93 -1.41
C PHE A 252 -11.69 -5.27 -2.03
N VAL A 253 -10.90 -6.33 -1.89
CA VAL A 253 -11.29 -7.69 -2.32
C VAL A 253 -12.60 -8.11 -1.68
N ILE A 254 -12.70 -7.92 -0.36
CA ILE A 254 -13.90 -8.22 0.41
C ILE A 254 -15.08 -7.40 -0.14
N ASP A 255 -14.95 -6.08 -0.22
CA ASP A 255 -16.01 -5.19 -0.72
C ASP A 255 -16.44 -5.56 -2.14
N GLY A 256 -15.49 -5.93 -3.00
CA GLY A 256 -15.77 -6.38 -4.36
C GLY A 256 -16.67 -7.61 -4.38
N ILE A 257 -16.41 -8.58 -3.50
CA ILE A 257 -17.23 -9.78 -3.32
C ILE A 257 -18.59 -9.43 -2.69
N GLU A 258 -18.64 -8.56 -1.67
CA GLU A 258 -19.91 -8.16 -1.05
C GLU A 258 -20.85 -7.48 -2.05
N ASN A 259 -20.28 -6.70 -2.97
CA ASN A 259 -21.01 -5.96 -3.99
C ASN A 259 -21.25 -6.77 -5.29
N GLY A 260 -20.87 -8.05 -5.32
CA GLY A 260 -21.07 -8.93 -6.49
C GLY A 260 -20.19 -8.63 -7.70
N SER A 261 -19.16 -7.79 -7.53
CA SER A 261 -18.20 -7.40 -8.56
C SER A 261 -16.93 -8.26 -8.59
N GLY A 262 -16.81 -9.19 -7.63
CA GLY A 262 -15.73 -10.16 -7.51
C GLY A 262 -16.26 -11.57 -7.25
N SER A 263 -15.43 -12.59 -7.53
CA SER A 263 -15.77 -14.00 -7.34
C SER A 263 -15.07 -14.57 -6.11
N LEU A 264 -15.87 -15.07 -5.15
CA LEU A 264 -15.36 -15.76 -3.96
C LEU A 264 -14.61 -17.04 -4.33
N GLU A 265 -15.15 -17.84 -5.26
CA GLU A 265 -14.52 -19.08 -5.74
C GLU A 265 -13.13 -18.82 -6.32
N LYS A 266 -13.00 -17.78 -7.17
CA LYS A 266 -11.70 -17.42 -7.76
C LYS A 266 -10.72 -16.87 -6.72
N LEU A 267 -11.21 -16.17 -5.70
CA LEU A 267 -10.39 -15.75 -4.56
C LEU A 267 -9.82 -16.99 -3.84
N GLU A 268 -10.67 -17.96 -3.51
CA GLU A 268 -10.25 -19.20 -2.84
C GLU A 268 -9.26 -20.01 -3.68
N GLU A 269 -9.48 -20.15 -5.00
CA GLU A 269 -8.55 -20.81 -5.91
C GLU A 269 -7.17 -20.13 -5.91
N LYS A 270 -7.14 -18.79 -5.96
CA LYS A 270 -5.89 -18.02 -5.95
C LYS A 270 -5.18 -18.11 -4.60
N LEU A 271 -5.93 -18.06 -3.49
CA LEU A 271 -5.38 -18.23 -2.14
C LEU A 271 -4.82 -19.64 -1.90
N ALA A 272 -5.34 -20.65 -2.61
CA ALA A 272 -4.79 -22.00 -2.59
C ALA A 272 -3.42 -22.11 -3.30
N ARG A 273 -3.06 -21.17 -4.18
CA ARG A 273 -1.75 -21.13 -4.87
C ARG A 273 -0.68 -20.61 -3.90
N LYS A 274 0.14 -21.53 -3.41
CA LYS A 274 1.00 -21.35 -2.22
C LYS A 274 2.20 -20.43 -2.43
N ASP A 275 2.75 -20.31 -3.64
CA ASP A 275 4.07 -19.71 -3.86
C ASP A 275 4.07 -18.17 -3.79
N GLU A 276 3.06 -17.51 -4.34
CA GLU A 276 2.96 -16.04 -4.34
C GLU A 276 2.72 -15.48 -2.92
N LEU A 277 1.88 -16.16 -2.14
CA LEU A 277 1.61 -15.80 -0.75
C LEU A 277 2.80 -16.17 0.17
N LEU A 278 3.57 -17.19 -0.17
CA LEU A 278 4.77 -17.55 0.59
C LEU A 278 5.89 -16.50 0.47
N ASP A 279 6.12 -15.95 -0.75
CA ASP A 279 7.04 -14.82 -0.92
C ASP A 279 6.60 -13.62 -0.05
N TYR A 280 5.29 -13.39 0.02
CA TYR A 280 4.69 -12.40 0.90
C TYR A 280 5.01 -12.66 2.39
N GLY A 281 4.85 -13.91 2.85
CA GLY A 281 5.15 -14.33 4.21
C GLY A 281 6.62 -14.13 4.58
N ARG A 282 7.54 -14.47 3.66
CA ARG A 282 9.00 -14.27 3.82
C ARG A 282 9.37 -12.79 3.96
N ARG A 283 8.82 -11.92 3.10
CA ARG A 283 9.08 -10.48 3.18
C ARG A 283 8.54 -9.86 4.46
N ALA A 284 7.39 -10.33 4.94
CA ALA A 284 6.81 -9.87 6.20
C ALA A 284 7.68 -10.30 7.41
N LEU A 285 8.23 -11.51 7.37
CA LEU A 285 9.11 -12.04 8.41
C LEU A 285 10.41 -11.24 8.56
N ILE A 286 11.14 -11.04 7.45
CA ILE A 286 12.40 -10.27 7.39
C ILE A 286 12.24 -8.86 8.01
N LYS A 287 11.07 -8.25 7.83
CA LYS A 287 10.80 -6.85 8.20
C LYS A 287 10.19 -6.67 9.59
N SER A 288 9.73 -7.75 10.23
CA SER A 288 8.96 -7.66 11.47
C SER A 288 9.81 -7.29 12.70
N LYS A 289 11.15 -7.52 12.72
CA LYS A 289 12.10 -7.24 13.83
C LYS A 289 11.49 -7.40 15.25
N ARG A 290 10.51 -8.28 15.42
CA ARG A 290 9.78 -8.50 16.68
C ARG A 290 10.08 -9.91 17.16
N PRO A 291 10.24 -10.07 18.48
CA PRO A 291 10.71 -11.29 19.06
C PRO A 291 9.77 -12.41 18.62
N THR A 292 10.32 -13.39 17.93
CA THR A 292 9.71 -14.71 17.84
C THR A 292 9.27 -15.05 19.25
N GLY A 293 7.96 -15.21 19.46
CA GLY A 293 7.37 -15.44 20.79
C GLY A 293 8.09 -16.54 21.56
N GLU A 294 7.88 -16.55 22.88
CA GLU A 294 8.46 -17.46 23.89
C GLU A 294 9.25 -18.64 23.28
N THR A 295 10.56 -18.71 23.52
CA THR A 295 11.50 -19.72 23.02
C THR A 295 10.92 -21.15 23.04
N ASN A 296 10.09 -21.45 24.05
CA ASN A 296 9.40 -22.71 24.28
C ASN A 296 8.32 -23.07 23.23
N PHE A 297 7.68 -22.10 22.58
CA PHE A 297 6.70 -22.35 21.51
C PHE A 297 7.40 -22.89 20.27
N TRP A 298 8.46 -22.20 19.82
CA TRP A 298 9.21 -22.59 18.63
C TRP A 298 9.96 -23.91 18.81
N GLU A 299 10.48 -24.17 20.01
CA GLU A 299 11.10 -25.45 20.33
C GLU A 299 10.10 -26.63 20.20
N LYS A 300 8.87 -26.46 20.71
CA LYS A 300 7.79 -27.46 20.54
C LYS A 300 7.40 -27.64 19.08
N VAL A 301 7.25 -26.54 18.34
CA VAL A 301 6.93 -26.57 16.90
C VAL A 301 8.02 -27.32 16.15
N LEU A 302 9.30 -26.98 16.34
CA LEU A 302 10.45 -27.61 15.69
C LEU A 302 10.60 -29.09 16.06
N THR A 303 10.30 -29.46 17.31
CA THR A 303 10.27 -30.87 17.75
C THR A 303 9.18 -31.65 17.01
N GLY A 304 7.98 -31.05 16.89
CA GLY A 304 6.91 -31.59 16.06
C GLY A 304 7.34 -31.71 14.60
N THR A 305 7.95 -30.67 14.02
CA THR A 305 8.40 -30.64 12.61
C THR A 305 9.41 -31.74 12.34
N ARG A 306 10.36 -31.97 13.27
CA ARG A 306 11.34 -33.06 13.18
C ARG A 306 10.68 -34.44 13.28
N THR A 307 9.65 -34.58 14.10
CA THR A 307 8.90 -35.83 14.26
C THR A 307 8.15 -36.19 12.97
N GLU A 308 7.43 -35.23 12.37
CA GLU A 308 6.73 -35.46 11.10
C GLU A 308 7.71 -35.70 9.94
N ALA A 309 8.83 -34.98 9.92
CA ALA A 309 9.91 -35.22 8.96
C ALA A 309 10.45 -36.66 9.05
N ARG A 310 10.69 -37.15 10.28
CA ARG A 310 11.12 -38.52 10.55
C ARG A 310 10.09 -39.56 10.13
N LYS A 311 8.80 -39.29 10.37
CA LYS A 311 7.70 -40.15 9.92
C LYS A 311 7.70 -40.30 8.40
N ARG A 312 7.72 -39.18 7.66
CA ARG A 312 7.75 -39.19 6.19
C ARG A 312 9.00 -39.84 5.61
N TRP A 313 10.15 -39.64 6.24
CA TRP A 313 11.38 -40.31 5.83
C TRP A 313 11.27 -41.83 5.95
N LYS A 314 10.71 -42.34 7.06
CA LYS A 314 10.45 -43.77 7.26
C LYS A 314 9.42 -44.33 6.28
N GLU A 315 8.39 -43.56 5.94
CA GLU A 315 7.40 -43.95 4.92
C GLU A 315 8.00 -43.99 3.51
N ALA A 316 8.92 -43.07 3.19
CA ALA A 316 9.58 -43.00 1.89
C ALA A 316 10.72 -44.02 1.73
N LEU A 317 11.32 -44.47 2.84
CA LEU A 317 12.42 -45.46 2.87
C LEU A 317 12.13 -46.51 3.96
N PRO A 318 11.23 -47.47 3.71
CA PRO A 318 10.81 -48.47 4.70
C PRO A 318 11.94 -49.38 5.19
N GLU A 319 13.00 -49.52 4.39
CA GLU A 319 14.17 -50.36 4.67
C GLU A 319 15.36 -49.58 5.26
N GLY A 320 15.23 -48.25 5.44
CA GLY A 320 16.28 -47.43 6.04
C GLY A 320 16.37 -47.63 7.55
N GLU A 321 17.59 -47.66 8.11
CA GLU A 321 17.78 -47.69 9.57
C GLU A 321 17.18 -46.41 10.19
N ALA A 322 16.28 -46.59 11.17
CA ALA A 322 15.49 -45.52 11.79
C ALA A 322 16.32 -44.40 12.44
N ASP A 323 17.59 -44.67 12.73
CA ASP A 323 18.53 -43.81 13.45
C ASP A 323 19.69 -43.30 12.57
N ASP A 324 19.64 -43.51 11.25
CA ASP A 324 20.64 -42.93 10.34
C ASP A 324 20.42 -41.42 10.14
N ASP A 325 21.02 -40.64 11.04
CA ASP A 325 21.01 -39.18 11.00
C ASP A 325 21.61 -38.60 9.70
N LYS A 326 22.56 -39.29 9.06
CA LYS A 326 23.18 -38.82 7.81
C LYS A 326 22.25 -39.04 6.62
N ALA A 327 21.58 -40.19 6.55
CA ALA A 327 20.55 -40.44 5.53
C ALA A 327 19.33 -39.54 5.73
N PHE A 328 18.91 -39.29 6.97
CA PHE A 328 17.86 -38.33 7.27
C PHE A 328 18.23 -36.90 6.84
N ALA A 329 19.47 -36.45 7.07
CA ALA A 329 19.96 -35.16 6.60
C ALA A 329 19.95 -35.04 5.08
N LYS A 330 20.34 -36.10 4.35
CA LYS A 330 20.24 -36.15 2.87
C LYS A 330 18.80 -36.13 2.37
N TYR A 331 17.89 -36.86 3.04
CA TYR A 331 16.46 -36.80 2.73
C TYR A 331 15.90 -35.39 2.91
N LEU A 332 16.31 -34.71 3.98
CA LEU A 332 15.96 -33.31 4.21
C LEU A 332 16.62 -32.37 3.21
N ALA A 333 17.80 -32.64 2.68
CA ALA A 333 18.45 -31.76 1.69
C ALA A 333 17.67 -31.61 0.38
N ILE A 334 16.71 -32.50 0.09
CA ILE A 334 15.85 -32.43 -1.08
C ILE A 334 14.77 -31.35 -0.90
N PRO A 335 14.70 -30.30 -1.76
CA PRO A 335 13.75 -29.19 -1.60
C PRO A 335 12.28 -29.61 -1.54
N ALA A 336 11.87 -30.61 -2.31
CA ALA A 336 10.50 -31.12 -2.32
C ALA A 336 10.09 -31.71 -0.95
N ASN A 337 11.01 -32.39 -0.27
CA ASN A 337 10.73 -32.97 1.05
C ASN A 337 10.60 -31.89 2.12
N ARG A 338 11.51 -30.89 2.13
CA ARG A 338 11.41 -29.73 3.04
C ARG A 338 10.10 -28.99 2.84
N THR A 339 9.75 -28.70 1.59
CA THR A 339 8.51 -28.03 1.20
C THR A 339 7.29 -28.81 1.68
N GLY A 340 7.26 -30.13 1.50
CA GLY A 340 6.16 -30.98 1.95
C GLY A 340 5.98 -31.02 3.47
N ILE A 341 7.08 -31.05 4.23
CA ILE A 341 7.06 -31.02 5.70
C ILE A 341 6.60 -29.65 6.20
N ARG A 342 7.17 -28.57 5.65
CA ARG A 342 6.78 -27.18 5.94
C ARG A 342 5.28 -27.00 5.73
N ASP A 343 4.75 -27.47 4.60
CA ASP A 343 3.34 -27.31 4.25
C ASP A 343 2.40 -28.01 5.23
N ILE A 344 2.67 -29.26 5.63
CA ILE A 344 1.85 -29.94 6.64
C ILE A 344 1.83 -29.17 7.94
N MET A 345 3.00 -28.71 8.39
CA MET A 345 3.09 -28.00 9.67
C MET A 345 2.43 -26.64 9.61
N ALA A 346 2.60 -25.90 8.51
CA ALA A 346 1.86 -24.67 8.29
C ALA A 346 0.35 -24.93 8.26
N ASP A 347 -0.12 -25.99 7.60
CA ASP A 347 -1.53 -26.38 7.54
C ASP A 347 -2.07 -26.71 8.94
N ALA A 348 -1.38 -27.58 9.68
CA ALA A 348 -1.76 -27.99 11.03
C ALA A 348 -1.79 -26.83 12.03
N MET A 349 -0.82 -25.91 11.95
CA MET A 349 -0.81 -24.71 12.78
C MET A 349 -1.91 -23.72 12.36
N SER A 350 -2.12 -23.51 11.06
CA SER A 350 -3.16 -22.61 10.56
C SER A 350 -4.59 -23.09 10.84
N ALA A 351 -4.78 -24.36 11.20
CA ALA A 351 -6.06 -24.91 11.62
C ALA A 351 -6.54 -24.38 12.99
N ASP A 352 -5.65 -23.83 13.83
CA ASP A 352 -6.06 -23.11 15.04
C ASP A 352 -6.66 -21.75 14.63
N LYS A 353 -8.00 -21.68 14.69
CA LYS A 353 -8.78 -20.49 14.32
C LYS A 353 -8.43 -19.24 15.12
N ARG A 354 -7.71 -19.36 16.24
CA ARG A 354 -7.23 -18.21 17.03
C ARG A 354 -5.94 -17.62 16.48
N LEU A 355 -5.13 -18.41 15.80
CA LEU A 355 -3.83 -17.97 15.28
C LEU A 355 -3.98 -17.05 14.07
N ALA A 356 -4.93 -17.31 13.17
CA ALA A 356 -5.09 -16.48 11.97
C ALA A 356 -5.41 -15.00 12.27
N PRO A 357 -6.39 -14.67 13.13
CA PRO A 357 -6.64 -13.28 13.53
C PRO A 357 -5.48 -12.67 14.34
N ALA A 358 -4.82 -13.43 15.21
CA ALA A 358 -3.73 -12.94 16.05
C ALA A 358 -2.45 -12.65 15.25
N ILE A 359 -2.11 -13.51 14.30
CA ILE A 359 -1.00 -13.33 13.37
C ILE A 359 -1.31 -12.18 12.41
N ALA A 360 -2.53 -12.10 11.87
CA ALA A 360 -2.95 -10.94 11.08
C ALA A 360 -2.77 -9.63 11.87
N SER A 361 -3.31 -9.54 13.09
CA SER A 361 -3.15 -8.35 13.94
C SER A 361 -1.67 -8.02 14.24
N SER A 362 -0.84 -9.04 14.46
CA SER A 362 0.61 -8.87 14.72
C SER A 362 1.38 -8.44 13.47
N LEU A 363 0.97 -8.92 12.29
CA LEU A 363 1.55 -8.55 11.00
C LEU A 363 1.16 -7.15 10.55
N TYR A 364 -0.03 -6.67 10.88
CA TYR A 364 -0.54 -5.38 10.40
C TYR A 364 -0.42 -4.24 11.43
N GLY A 365 -0.08 -4.57 12.68
CA GLY A 365 0.10 -3.61 13.78
C GLY A 365 -1.21 -3.22 14.48
N PRO A 366 -1.12 -2.68 15.70
CA PRO A 366 -2.30 -2.32 16.51
C PRO A 366 -3.02 -1.04 16.04
N ALA A 367 -2.41 -0.21 15.19
CA ALA A 367 -2.87 1.15 14.87
C ALA A 367 -3.69 1.27 13.56
N ILE A 368 -4.46 0.22 13.22
CA ILE A 368 -5.47 0.19 12.14
C ILE A 368 -6.75 -0.33 12.80
N ASP A 369 -7.42 0.53 13.55
CA ASP A 369 -8.21 0.16 14.73
C ASP A 369 -9.50 -0.67 14.52
N GLU A 370 -9.74 -1.29 13.36
CA GLU A 370 -10.92 -2.18 13.16
C GLU A 370 -10.63 -3.48 12.36
N GLY A 371 -9.41 -3.72 11.88
CA GLY A 371 -9.11 -4.88 11.02
C GLY A 371 -9.88 -4.88 9.69
N LEU A 372 -9.97 -6.03 9.01
CA LEU A 372 -10.82 -6.17 7.81
C LEU A 372 -12.31 -6.17 8.23
N VAL A 373 -13.12 -5.33 7.62
CA VAL A 373 -14.55 -5.14 7.92
C VAL A 373 -15.41 -5.87 6.88
N THR A 374 -16.55 -6.40 7.31
CA THR A 374 -17.47 -7.15 6.45
C THR A 374 -18.91 -6.77 6.77
N LYS A 375 -19.78 -6.67 5.77
CA LYS A 375 -21.21 -6.35 5.92
C LYS A 375 -22.12 -7.53 5.58
N SER A 376 -21.59 -8.56 4.94
CA SER A 376 -22.33 -9.67 4.33
C SER A 376 -21.76 -11.05 4.68
N ALA A 377 -22.51 -12.12 4.43
CA ALA A 377 -22.01 -13.49 4.60
C ALA A 377 -20.87 -13.83 3.61
N PRO A 378 -20.96 -13.49 2.31
CA PRO A 378 -19.84 -13.64 1.39
C PRO A 378 -18.57 -12.90 1.83
N GLY A 379 -18.71 -11.67 2.33
CA GLY A 379 -17.56 -10.90 2.84
C GLY A 379 -16.90 -11.53 4.06
N ARG A 380 -17.68 -12.14 4.97
CA ARG A 380 -17.13 -12.91 6.11
C ARG A 380 -16.32 -14.13 5.65
N ILE A 381 -16.78 -14.83 4.62
CA ILE A 381 -16.05 -15.99 4.06
C ILE A 381 -14.76 -15.51 3.37
N ALA A 382 -14.83 -14.43 2.59
CA ALA A 382 -13.66 -13.82 1.95
C ALA A 382 -12.60 -13.40 2.99
N LYS A 383 -13.01 -12.68 4.03
CA LYS A 383 -12.14 -12.28 5.15
C LYS A 383 -11.45 -13.48 5.79
N SER A 384 -12.23 -14.51 6.15
CA SER A 384 -11.69 -15.71 6.79
C SER A 384 -10.68 -16.43 5.90
N SER A 385 -10.94 -16.51 4.60
CA SER A 385 -10.04 -17.15 3.63
C SER A 385 -8.73 -16.39 3.49
N ILE A 386 -8.80 -15.06 3.40
CA ILE A 386 -7.63 -14.17 3.35
C ILE A 386 -6.79 -14.30 4.62
N GLU A 387 -7.40 -14.18 5.80
CA GLU A 387 -6.70 -14.28 7.09
C GLU A 387 -6.03 -15.65 7.27
N THR A 388 -6.71 -16.74 6.88
CA THR A 388 -6.17 -18.10 6.97
C THR A 388 -4.97 -18.28 6.04
N ALA A 389 -5.09 -17.84 4.79
CA ALA A 389 -4.03 -17.98 3.80
C ALA A 389 -2.77 -17.16 4.17
N LEU A 390 -2.96 -15.94 4.70
CA LEU A 390 -1.87 -15.08 5.15
C LEU A 390 -1.18 -15.64 6.40
N CYS A 391 -1.97 -16.13 7.36
CA CYS A 391 -1.48 -16.82 8.55
C CYS A 391 -0.61 -18.03 8.17
N ARG A 392 -1.14 -18.90 7.31
CA ARG A 392 -0.45 -20.08 6.79
C ARG A 392 0.85 -19.71 6.09
N ALA A 393 0.84 -18.69 5.23
CA ALA A 393 2.04 -18.25 4.51
C ALA A 393 3.12 -17.69 5.45
N PHE A 394 2.72 -16.91 6.46
CA PHE A 394 3.64 -16.42 7.48
C PHE A 394 4.24 -17.55 8.32
N LEU A 395 3.41 -18.51 8.74
CA LEU A 395 3.86 -19.71 9.45
C LEU A 395 4.83 -20.54 8.61
N ALA A 396 4.53 -20.72 7.31
CA ALA A 396 5.39 -21.43 6.38
C ALA A 396 6.75 -20.74 6.21
N ALA A 397 6.78 -19.41 6.11
CA ALA A 397 8.03 -18.64 6.04
C ALA A 397 8.85 -18.74 7.33
N MET A 398 8.21 -18.67 8.49
CA MET A 398 8.89 -18.88 9.78
C MET A 398 9.44 -20.29 9.93
N LEU A 399 8.68 -21.30 9.51
CA LEU A 399 9.13 -22.68 9.52
C LEU A 399 10.35 -22.85 8.63
N GLU A 400 10.40 -22.25 7.44
CA GLU A 400 11.59 -22.29 6.58
C GLU A 400 12.82 -21.68 7.26
N GLU A 401 12.71 -20.48 7.83
CA GLU A 401 13.82 -19.83 8.53
C GLU A 401 14.30 -20.70 9.71
N LYS A 402 13.38 -21.19 10.54
CA LYS A 402 13.72 -21.97 11.73
C LYS A 402 14.22 -23.37 11.39
N MET A 403 13.69 -24.02 10.36
CA MET A 403 14.18 -25.31 9.86
C MET A 403 15.56 -25.17 9.23
N ALA A 404 15.83 -24.08 8.48
CA ALA A 404 17.17 -23.81 7.94
C ALA A 404 18.20 -23.66 9.07
N ALA A 405 17.88 -22.85 10.08
CA ALA A 405 18.74 -22.65 11.24
C ALA A 405 18.95 -23.94 12.06
N ALA A 406 17.90 -24.74 12.27
CA ALA A 406 17.96 -25.93 13.09
C ALA A 406 18.58 -27.14 12.37
N TRP A 407 18.42 -27.26 11.05
CA TRP A 407 18.71 -28.48 10.29
C TRP A 407 19.79 -28.33 9.21
N GLY A 408 20.36 -27.13 8.98
CA GLY A 408 21.57 -27.00 8.17
C GLY A 408 21.81 -25.66 7.48
N GLU A 409 22.21 -24.65 8.25
CA GLU A 409 23.13 -23.57 7.82
C GLU A 409 24.32 -23.49 8.82
N ARG A 410 25.06 -24.59 8.94
CA ARG A 410 26.40 -24.62 9.58
C ARG A 410 27.52 -24.92 8.57
N GLU A 411 27.27 -24.69 7.29
CA GLU A 411 28.29 -24.76 6.25
C GLU A 411 28.36 -23.37 5.58
N ASN A 412 29.50 -22.68 5.80
CA ASN A 412 29.88 -21.32 5.35
C ASN A 412 29.90 -20.18 6.40
N MET A 413 30.08 -20.47 7.69
CA MET A 413 30.66 -19.50 8.63
C MET A 413 31.90 -20.08 9.31
N ASP A 414 32.98 -20.19 8.53
CA ASP A 414 34.33 -19.71 8.87
C ASP A 414 34.96 -19.14 7.60
#